data_AF-A0A433U8H0-F1
#
_entry.id   AF-A0A433U8H0-F1
#
_cell.length_a   1.000
_cell.length_b   1.000
_cell.length_c   1.000
_cell.angle_alpha   90.00
_cell.angle_beta   90.00
_cell.angle_gamma   90.00
#
_symmetry.space_group_name_H-M   'P 1'
#
loop_
_entity.id
_entity.type
_entity.pdbx_description
1 polymer ?
#
loop_
_entity_poly.entity_id
_entity_poly.type
_entity_poly.pdbx_seq_one_letter_code
_entity_poly.pdbx_strand_id
1 'polypeptide(L)'
;MDMGNLTIYFTDMTITQPVDSPLYTFVGEQGEDWKQVFVELDQASGPFVIKLEATIGEGYKSDIAIDDLIVGECATLVPLAKSMFNEDAIQCSFDNDLCGFTQSSEDQFNWTLRQGQTPTINTGPNCDPIDCDHGQYLYIETSLPRRYNDKARLETPYLGGSGKRCLSFYYHMYGYTTGTLKVKQHTNVTDVELILWEASGNQGDDWHRQSVRYRALNLYK
;
A
#
# COMPACT_ATOMS: atom_id res chain seq x y z
N MET A 1 5.91 -13.16 34.37
CA MET A 1 4.85 -13.95 33.71
C MET A 1 5.36 -14.19 32.31
N ASP A 2 5.50 -15.45 31.96
CA ASP A 2 6.14 -15.84 30.71
C ASP A 2 5.09 -15.73 29.60
N MET A 3 5.28 -14.80 28.67
CA MET A 3 4.46 -14.73 27.46
C MET A 3 5.07 -15.70 26.46
N GLY A 4 4.20 -16.49 25.83
CA GLY A 4 4.65 -17.50 24.87
C GLY A 4 5.14 -16.89 23.55
N ASN A 5 5.32 -17.75 22.55
CA ASN A 5 6.00 -17.36 21.30
C ASN A 5 5.08 -17.49 20.09
N LEU A 6 5.28 -16.64 19.09
CA LEU A 6 4.73 -16.83 17.74
C LEU A 6 5.88 -17.14 16.78
N THR A 7 5.91 -18.34 16.21
CA THR A 7 6.90 -18.76 15.22
C THR A 7 6.28 -18.92 13.84
N ILE A 8 6.95 -18.40 12.83
CA ILE A 8 6.62 -18.55 11.42
C ILE A 8 7.56 -19.58 10.83
N TYR A 9 7.04 -20.61 10.17
CA TYR A 9 7.81 -21.70 9.56
C TYR A 9 7.62 -21.76 8.05
N PHE A 10 8.64 -22.26 7.37
CA PHE A 10 8.67 -22.63 5.96
C PHE A 10 8.83 -24.14 5.81
N THR A 11 8.05 -24.73 4.92
CA THR A 11 8.08 -26.16 4.62
C THR A 11 8.20 -26.35 3.11
N ASP A 12 9.33 -26.91 2.65
CA ASP A 12 9.55 -27.25 1.24
C ASP A 12 8.81 -28.55 0.89
N MET A 13 7.85 -28.47 -0.02
CA MET A 13 7.01 -29.60 -0.42
C MET A 13 7.61 -30.41 -1.58
N THR A 14 8.77 -30.00 -2.10
CA THR A 14 9.49 -30.78 -3.11
C THR A 14 10.22 -31.99 -2.51
N ILE A 15 10.39 -32.02 -1.19
CA ILE A 15 11.10 -33.07 -0.45
C ILE A 15 10.10 -34.18 -0.04
N THR A 16 10.52 -35.44 -0.16
CA THR A 16 9.69 -36.63 0.14
C THR A 16 9.24 -36.74 1.61
N GLN A 17 9.94 -36.05 2.51
CA GLN A 17 9.54 -35.85 3.91
C GLN A 17 9.79 -34.38 4.28
N PRO A 18 8.79 -33.50 4.11
CA PRO A 18 8.94 -32.09 4.41
C PRO A 18 9.20 -31.84 5.90
N VAL A 19 10.14 -30.95 6.20
CA VAL A 19 10.48 -30.51 7.56
C VAL A 19 10.18 -29.03 7.71
N ASP A 20 9.67 -28.64 8.87
CA ASP A 20 9.35 -27.26 9.20
C ASP A 20 10.64 -26.52 9.62
N SER A 21 11.06 -25.56 8.79
CA SER A 21 12.19 -24.68 9.06
C SER A 21 11.68 -23.36 9.63
N PRO A 22 12.08 -22.93 10.84
CA PRO A 22 11.63 -21.65 11.37
C PRO A 22 12.20 -20.49 10.57
N LEU A 23 11.34 -19.58 10.13
CA LEU A 23 11.69 -18.32 9.46
C LEU A 23 11.86 -17.18 10.46
N TYR A 24 10.96 -17.08 11.45
CA TYR A 24 10.96 -15.99 12.41
C TYR A 24 10.26 -16.39 13.70
N THR A 25 10.69 -15.88 14.86
CA THR A 25 10.01 -16.12 16.15
C THR A 25 9.91 -14.83 16.97
N PHE A 26 8.69 -14.48 17.36
CA PHE A 26 8.40 -13.50 18.40
C PHE A 26 8.40 -14.19 19.76
N VAL A 27 9.09 -13.62 20.75
CA VAL A 27 9.21 -14.18 22.10
C VAL A 27 8.80 -13.14 23.12
N GLY A 28 7.92 -13.52 24.04
CA GLY A 28 7.53 -12.65 25.15
C GLY A 28 6.65 -11.46 24.74
N GLU A 29 6.52 -10.50 25.66
CA GLU A 29 5.63 -9.32 25.52
C GLU A 29 6.05 -8.38 24.39
N GLN A 30 5.10 -8.10 23.49
CA GLN A 30 5.29 -7.22 22.30
C GLN A 30 4.58 -5.85 22.43
N GLY A 31 3.93 -5.59 23.56
CA GLY A 31 3.12 -4.39 23.81
C GLY A 31 1.67 -4.49 23.32
N GLU A 32 0.89 -3.43 23.54
CA GLU A 32 -0.56 -3.40 23.23
C GLU A 32 -0.89 -2.94 21.80
N ASP A 33 0.07 -2.33 21.09
CA ASP A 33 -0.13 -1.82 19.73
C ASP A 33 0.14 -2.88 18.65
N TRP A 34 -0.60 -2.83 17.54
CA TRP A 34 -0.37 -3.67 16.36
C TRP A 34 1.05 -3.49 15.79
N LYS A 35 1.73 -4.60 15.51
CA LYS A 35 3.07 -4.63 14.90
C LYS A 35 3.01 -5.31 13.54
N GLN A 36 3.37 -4.57 12.49
CA GLN A 36 3.54 -5.13 11.16
C GLN A 36 4.91 -5.80 11.04
N VAL A 37 4.95 -7.01 10.46
CA VAL A 37 6.19 -7.74 10.15
C VAL A 37 6.18 -8.19 8.69
N PHE A 38 7.36 -8.21 8.08
CA PHE A 38 7.58 -8.78 6.77
C PHE A 38 8.55 -9.96 6.90
N VAL A 39 8.23 -11.08 6.27
CA VAL A 39 9.08 -12.28 6.27
C VAL A 39 9.41 -12.64 4.83
N GLU A 40 10.70 -12.61 4.52
CA GLU A 40 11.23 -12.95 3.20
C GLU A 40 11.20 -14.47 2.99
N LEU A 41 10.84 -14.90 1.78
CA LEU A 41 10.64 -16.31 1.40
C LEU A 41 11.67 -16.76 0.36
N ASP A 42 12.92 -16.32 0.50
CA ASP A 42 14.00 -16.51 -0.48
C ASP A 42 14.39 -17.98 -0.71
N GLN A 43 13.95 -18.87 0.18
CA GLN A 43 14.22 -20.31 0.12
C GLN A 43 13.24 -21.05 -0.82
N ALA A 44 12.18 -20.39 -1.30
CA ALA A 44 11.16 -20.99 -2.14
C ALA A 44 11.61 -21.15 -3.61
N SER A 45 12.17 -22.31 -3.96
CA SER A 45 12.50 -22.68 -5.35
C SER A 45 11.47 -23.60 -6.03
N GLY A 46 10.45 -24.04 -5.28
CA GLY A 46 9.37 -24.91 -5.73
C GLY A 46 8.14 -24.77 -4.82
N PRO A 47 7.12 -25.65 -4.90
CA PRO A 47 5.97 -25.60 -4.01
C PRO A 47 6.37 -25.66 -2.53
N PHE A 48 5.79 -24.78 -1.71
CA PHE A 48 6.09 -24.68 -0.28
C PHE A 48 4.82 -24.37 0.53
N VAL A 49 4.93 -24.46 1.85
CA VAL A 49 3.90 -24.07 2.82
C VAL A 49 4.52 -23.13 3.85
N ILE A 50 3.77 -22.09 4.24
CA ILE A 50 4.08 -21.23 5.40
C ILE A 50 3.15 -21.61 6.53
N LYS A 51 3.70 -21.78 7.75
CA LYS A 51 2.93 -22.08 8.96
C LYS A 51 3.18 -21.00 10.00
N LEU A 52 2.13 -20.62 10.72
CA LEU A 52 2.24 -19.73 11.88
C LEU A 52 1.83 -20.56 13.10
N GLU A 53 2.71 -20.64 14.09
CA GLU A 53 2.52 -21.42 15.30
C GLU A 53 2.64 -20.50 16.52
N ALA A 54 1.56 -20.41 17.30
CA ALA A 54 1.58 -19.71 18.57
C ALA A 54 1.68 -20.73 19.71
N THR A 55 2.57 -20.46 20.66
CA THR A 55 2.73 -21.20 21.91
C THR A 55 2.30 -20.30 23.06
N ILE A 56 1.62 -20.87 24.05
CA ILE A 56 1.28 -20.16 25.29
C ILE A 56 2.45 -20.24 26.27
N GLY A 57 2.66 -19.18 27.02
CA GLY A 57 3.59 -19.20 28.16
C GLY A 57 2.87 -19.64 29.45
N GLU A 58 3.45 -19.34 30.61
CA GLU A 58 2.87 -19.75 31.89
C GLU A 58 1.66 -18.88 32.30
N GLY A 59 0.48 -19.49 32.35
CA GLY A 59 -0.75 -18.89 32.84
C GLY A 59 -1.72 -18.47 31.72
N TYR A 60 -2.65 -17.57 32.04
CA TYR A 60 -3.77 -17.18 31.15
C TYR A 60 -3.86 -15.65 30.92
N LYS A 61 -2.82 -14.90 31.28
CA LYS A 61 -2.83 -13.42 31.32
C LYS A 61 -2.22 -12.76 30.08
N SER A 62 -2.02 -13.52 29.01
CA SER A 62 -1.44 -13.04 27.76
C SER A 62 -2.12 -13.71 26.59
N ASP A 63 -2.32 -12.97 25.51
CA ASP A 63 -2.90 -13.44 24.26
C ASP A 63 -1.93 -13.17 23.10
N ILE A 64 -2.00 -13.98 22.04
CA ILE A 64 -1.31 -13.73 20.77
C ILE A 64 -2.38 -13.55 19.71
N ALA A 65 -2.33 -12.41 19.01
CA ALA A 65 -3.21 -12.09 17.90
C ALA A 65 -2.39 -11.73 16.66
N ILE A 66 -2.88 -12.13 15.49
CA ILE A 66 -2.30 -11.80 14.18
C ILE A 66 -3.40 -11.27 13.27
N ASP A 67 -3.05 -10.34 12.39
CA ASP A 67 -3.95 -9.81 11.37
C ASP A 67 -3.17 -9.40 10.11
N ASP A 68 -3.86 -9.14 9.01
CA ASP A 68 -3.29 -8.61 7.75
C ASP A 68 -2.14 -9.43 7.12
N LEU A 69 -2.25 -10.77 7.08
CA LEU A 69 -1.21 -11.65 6.52
C LEU A 69 -1.12 -11.57 4.98
N ILE A 70 0.11 -11.37 4.47
CA ILE A 70 0.43 -11.15 3.05
C ILE A 70 1.53 -12.11 2.62
N VAL A 71 1.32 -12.89 1.55
CA VAL A 71 2.34 -13.80 0.97
C VAL A 71 2.43 -13.62 -0.57
N GLY A 72 3.60 -13.20 -1.09
CA GLY A 72 3.86 -12.95 -2.53
C GLY A 72 5.27 -12.38 -2.83
N GLU A 73 5.63 -12.12 -4.10
CA GLU A 73 6.94 -11.56 -4.52
C GLU A 73 7.14 -10.08 -4.11
N CYS A 74 8.33 -9.73 -3.59
CA CYS A 74 8.64 -8.42 -3.01
C CYS A 74 9.09 -7.31 -3.99
N ALA A 75 9.39 -7.58 -5.27
CA ALA A 75 9.94 -6.56 -6.19
C ALA A 75 8.96 -5.41 -6.60
N THR A 76 7.77 -5.34 -6.01
CA THR A 76 6.82 -4.22 -6.15
C THR A 76 6.59 -3.46 -4.84
N LEU A 77 7.38 -3.76 -3.79
CA LEU A 77 7.24 -3.18 -2.46
C LEU A 77 8.53 -2.44 -2.06
N VAL A 78 8.76 -1.20 -2.55
CA VAL A 78 9.83 -0.33 -2.01
C VAL A 78 9.36 1.11 -1.81
N PRO A 79 9.66 1.75 -0.65
CA PRO A 79 9.71 3.21 -0.48
C PRO A 79 11.03 3.78 -1.06
N LEU A 80 10.89 4.80 -1.92
CA LEU A 80 11.90 5.71 -2.51
C LEU A 80 13.40 5.50 -2.20
N ALA A 81 14.13 5.02 -3.19
CA ALA A 81 15.47 5.53 -3.53
C ALA A 81 15.81 5.23 -5.00
N LYS A 82 15.93 6.30 -5.81
CA LYS A 82 16.67 6.40 -7.07
C LYS A 82 16.54 5.27 -8.10
N SER A 83 15.77 5.57 -9.15
CA SER A 83 15.88 5.04 -10.53
C SER A 83 16.40 3.61 -10.66
N MET A 84 15.48 2.66 -10.70
CA MET A 84 15.68 1.43 -11.45
C MET A 84 14.51 1.29 -12.42
N PHE A 85 14.79 1.44 -13.72
CA PHE A 85 13.86 1.11 -14.78
C PHE A 85 13.63 -0.41 -14.73
N ASN A 86 12.54 -0.81 -14.09
CA ASN A 86 11.88 -2.07 -14.37
C ASN A 86 10.72 -1.71 -15.29
N GLU A 87 10.69 -2.23 -16.52
CA GLU A 87 9.67 -1.89 -17.53
C GLU A 87 8.23 -2.14 -17.05
N ASP A 88 8.05 -2.91 -15.97
CA ASP A 88 6.76 -3.27 -15.38
C ASP A 88 6.32 -2.41 -14.16
N ALA A 89 7.14 -1.44 -13.70
CA ALA A 89 6.85 -0.68 -12.49
C ALA A 89 7.01 0.84 -12.68
N ILE A 90 5.93 1.59 -12.45
CA ILE A 90 5.96 3.05 -12.44
C ILE A 90 6.25 3.52 -11.01
N GLN A 91 7.32 4.28 -10.84
CA GLN A 91 7.67 4.94 -9.58
C GLN A 91 7.56 6.44 -9.76
N CYS A 92 6.85 7.10 -8.85
CA CYS A 92 6.69 8.55 -8.91
C CYS A 92 6.66 9.16 -7.52
N SER A 93 7.61 10.05 -7.24
CA SER A 93 7.58 10.92 -6.07
C SER A 93 6.87 12.24 -6.34
N PHE A 94 6.67 12.62 -7.61
CA PHE A 94 6.16 13.92 -8.05
C PHE A 94 7.12 15.12 -7.87
N ASP A 95 8.36 14.93 -7.42
CA ASP A 95 9.32 16.03 -7.18
C ASP A 95 9.83 16.75 -8.43
N ASN A 96 9.64 16.14 -9.61
CA ASN A 96 10.17 16.68 -10.87
C ASN A 96 9.06 16.81 -11.92
N ASP A 97 8.20 15.80 -12.03
CA ASP A 97 7.10 15.74 -12.97
C ASP A 97 6.03 14.71 -12.52
N LEU A 98 5.05 14.45 -13.38
CA LEU A 98 4.00 13.46 -13.14
C LEU A 98 4.42 12.02 -13.49
N CYS A 99 5.67 11.76 -13.86
CA CYS A 99 6.18 10.42 -14.20
C CYS A 99 5.32 9.66 -15.23
N GLY A 100 4.73 10.39 -16.18
CA GLY A 100 3.83 9.85 -17.19
C GLY A 100 2.37 9.69 -16.75
N PHE A 101 2.03 9.92 -15.49
CA PHE A 101 0.63 10.02 -15.07
C PHE A 101 -0.04 11.20 -15.77
N THR A 102 -1.31 11.02 -16.11
CA THR A 102 -2.14 12.02 -16.78
C THR A 102 -3.32 12.41 -15.90
N GLN A 103 -3.75 13.66 -16.01
CA GLN A 103 -4.97 14.13 -15.36
C GLN A 103 -6.13 14.03 -16.34
N SER A 104 -7.24 13.46 -15.89
CA SER A 104 -8.40 13.21 -16.76
C SER A 104 -9.05 14.54 -17.19
N SER A 105 -9.55 14.59 -18.43
CA SER A 105 -10.36 15.72 -18.89
C SER A 105 -11.87 15.49 -18.74
N GLU A 106 -12.27 14.30 -18.27
CA GLU A 106 -13.66 13.90 -18.07
C GLU A 106 -14.16 14.13 -16.62
N ASP A 107 -13.35 14.79 -15.80
CA ASP A 107 -13.69 15.16 -14.43
C ASP A 107 -13.95 16.67 -14.28
N GLN A 108 -14.13 17.14 -13.04
CA GLN A 108 -14.48 18.53 -12.78
C GLN A 108 -13.27 19.42 -12.52
N PHE A 109 -12.13 18.84 -12.13
CA PHE A 109 -10.91 19.56 -11.85
C PHE A 109 -9.69 18.66 -11.67
N ASN A 110 -8.51 19.28 -11.69
CA ASN A 110 -7.24 18.60 -11.59
C ASN A 110 -6.63 18.61 -10.17
N TRP A 111 -5.89 17.56 -9.85
CA TRP A 111 -4.88 17.52 -8.80
C TRP A 111 -3.84 18.61 -9.02
N THR A 112 -3.37 19.18 -7.91
CA THR A 112 -2.36 20.25 -7.90
C THR A 112 -1.09 19.73 -7.24
N LEU A 113 0.07 20.06 -7.83
CA LEU A 113 1.37 19.76 -7.24
C LEU A 113 1.71 20.78 -6.15
N ARG A 114 2.22 20.31 -5.01
CA ARG A 114 2.50 21.17 -3.86
C ARG A 114 3.76 20.74 -3.13
N GLN A 115 4.49 21.75 -2.65
CA GLN A 115 5.54 21.61 -1.64
C GLN A 115 5.10 22.37 -0.37
N GLY A 116 5.40 21.81 0.81
CA GLY A 116 4.97 22.35 2.10
C GLY A 116 3.47 22.23 2.36
N GLN A 117 2.92 23.02 3.28
CA GLN A 117 1.56 22.81 3.83
C GLN A 117 0.46 23.20 2.85
N THR A 118 -0.68 22.48 2.84
CA THR A 118 -1.89 22.90 2.09
C THR A 118 -2.39 24.31 2.49
N PRO A 119 -3.10 25.06 1.60
CA PRO A 119 -3.42 26.47 1.85
C PRO A 119 -4.48 26.68 2.93
N THR A 120 -5.37 25.70 3.10
CA THR A 120 -6.49 25.78 4.03
C THR A 120 -6.05 25.38 5.44
N ILE A 121 -6.56 26.07 6.46
CA ILE A 121 -6.25 25.75 7.87
C ILE A 121 -7.03 24.51 8.33
N ASN A 122 -6.48 23.77 9.30
CA ASN A 122 -7.07 22.51 9.80
C ASN A 122 -7.31 21.48 8.68
N THR A 123 -6.47 21.53 7.66
CA THR A 123 -6.32 20.51 6.62
C THR A 123 -4.84 20.16 6.53
N GLY A 124 -4.52 19.18 5.69
CA GLY A 124 -3.15 18.76 5.49
C GLY A 124 -2.95 18.21 4.09
N PRO A 125 -1.74 17.75 3.79
CA PRO A 125 -0.61 17.57 4.73
C PRO A 125 0.17 18.87 5.00
N ASN A 126 1.10 18.81 5.97
CA ASN A 126 2.08 19.88 6.24
C ASN A 126 3.27 19.87 5.26
N CYS A 127 3.59 18.70 4.71
CA CYS A 127 4.64 18.49 3.71
C CYS A 127 4.56 17.05 3.15
N ASP A 128 5.42 16.71 2.19
CA ASP A 128 5.57 15.37 1.61
C ASP A 128 5.90 14.29 2.67
N PRO A 129 5.45 13.02 2.52
CA PRO A 129 5.64 11.97 3.52
C PRO A 129 7.09 11.50 3.70
N ILE A 130 8.00 11.87 2.79
CA ILE A 130 9.37 11.33 2.71
C ILE A 130 10.41 12.43 2.87
N ASP A 131 10.24 13.57 2.20
CA ASP A 131 11.12 14.74 2.33
C ASP A 131 10.30 16.00 2.58
N CYS A 132 10.22 16.42 3.85
CA CYS A 132 9.42 17.57 4.24
C CYS A 132 9.95 18.90 3.68
N ASP A 133 11.26 19.01 3.45
CA ASP A 133 11.92 20.27 3.07
C ASP A 133 11.85 20.50 1.56
N HIS A 134 11.99 19.44 0.75
CA HIS A 134 12.09 19.55 -0.72
C HIS A 134 11.03 18.75 -1.48
N GLY A 135 10.38 17.79 -0.84
CA GLY A 135 9.46 16.87 -1.48
C GLY A 135 8.17 17.54 -1.95
N GLN A 136 7.66 17.06 -3.07
CA GLN A 136 6.39 17.50 -3.64
C GLN A 136 5.36 16.38 -3.63
N TYR A 137 4.10 16.74 -3.43
CA TYR A 137 2.99 15.79 -3.46
C TYR A 137 1.83 16.35 -4.27
N LEU A 138 0.99 15.45 -4.79
CA LEU A 138 -0.28 15.83 -5.40
C LEU A 138 -1.37 15.93 -4.33
N TYR A 139 -2.19 16.98 -4.42
CA TYR A 139 -3.36 17.15 -3.57
C TYR A 139 -4.54 17.75 -4.33
N ILE A 140 -5.71 17.65 -3.72
CA ILE A 140 -6.90 18.40 -4.13
C ILE A 140 -7.26 19.41 -3.05
N GLU A 141 -7.57 20.63 -3.45
CA GLU A 141 -8.20 21.60 -2.55
C GLU A 141 -9.71 21.37 -2.58
N THR A 142 -10.33 21.28 -1.40
CA THR A 142 -11.77 21.02 -1.23
C THR A 142 -12.56 22.30 -0.94
N SER A 143 -11.87 23.41 -0.67
CA SER A 143 -12.49 24.72 -0.47
C SER A 143 -13.18 25.25 -1.74
N LEU A 144 -13.90 26.37 -1.61
CA LEU A 144 -14.49 27.06 -2.76
C LEU A 144 -13.44 27.29 -3.87
N PRO A 145 -13.80 27.12 -5.15
CA PRO A 145 -15.15 26.98 -5.69
C PRO A 145 -15.65 25.52 -5.85
N ARG A 146 -15.02 24.54 -5.19
CA ARG A 146 -15.47 23.14 -5.28
C ARG A 146 -16.89 22.97 -4.76
N ARG A 147 -17.61 22.04 -5.37
CA ARG A 147 -18.97 21.62 -5.02
C ARG A 147 -18.97 20.18 -4.57
N TYR A 148 -20.01 19.82 -3.82
CA TYR A 148 -20.24 18.44 -3.41
C TYR A 148 -20.22 17.51 -4.63
N ASN A 149 -19.48 16.41 -4.53
CA ASN A 149 -19.22 15.42 -5.59
C ASN A 149 -18.39 15.91 -6.80
N ASP A 150 -17.71 17.06 -6.72
CA ASP A 150 -16.63 17.36 -7.67
C ASP A 150 -15.54 16.28 -7.58
N LYS A 151 -15.00 15.88 -8.74
CA LYS A 151 -14.00 14.82 -8.85
C LYS A 151 -12.77 15.34 -9.55
N ALA A 152 -11.63 14.78 -9.15
CA ALA A 152 -10.36 14.84 -9.83
C ALA A 152 -9.83 13.42 -10.01
N ARG A 153 -9.30 13.09 -11.18
CA ARG A 153 -8.83 11.76 -11.57
C ARG A 153 -7.41 11.87 -12.10
N LEU A 154 -6.53 11.05 -11.53
CA LEU A 154 -5.17 10.84 -11.98
C LEU A 154 -5.07 9.42 -12.54
N GLU A 155 -4.50 9.28 -13.73
CA GLU A 155 -4.47 8.05 -14.49
C GLU A 155 -3.01 7.65 -14.78
N THR A 156 -2.69 6.38 -14.61
CA THR A 156 -1.38 5.84 -15.02
C THR A 156 -1.32 5.76 -16.55
N PRO A 157 -0.11 5.72 -17.14
CA PRO A 157 0.10 5.07 -18.42
C PRO A 157 -0.52 3.66 -18.47
N TYR A 158 -0.72 3.12 -19.66
CA TYR A 158 -1.19 1.75 -19.82
C TYR A 158 -0.19 0.76 -19.19
N LEU A 159 -0.67 -0.02 -18.22
CA LEU A 159 0.12 -1.04 -17.55
C LEU A 159 -0.09 -2.39 -18.24
N GLY A 160 0.93 -2.87 -18.95
CA GLY A 160 0.92 -4.17 -19.64
C GLY A 160 1.20 -5.36 -18.71
N GLY A 161 1.34 -6.53 -19.33
CA GLY A 161 1.75 -7.76 -18.65
C GLY A 161 0.60 -8.58 -18.05
N SER A 162 0.93 -9.68 -17.39
CA SER A 162 -0.04 -10.58 -16.75
C SER A 162 0.42 -10.96 -15.34
N GLY A 163 -0.54 -11.18 -14.45
CA GLY A 163 -0.26 -11.70 -13.11
C GLY A 163 -0.73 -10.77 -12.00
N LYS A 164 -0.40 -11.13 -10.76
CA LYS A 164 -0.73 -10.33 -9.57
C LYS A 164 0.30 -9.21 -9.43
N ARG A 165 -0.18 -8.00 -9.18
CA ARG A 165 0.62 -6.78 -9.00
C ARG A 165 0.13 -6.01 -7.77
N CYS A 166 0.92 -5.05 -7.32
CA CYS A 166 0.56 -4.17 -6.21
C CYS A 166 0.80 -2.71 -6.60
N LEU A 167 -0.15 -1.83 -6.28
CA LEU A 167 0.02 -0.39 -6.23
C LEU A 167 0.28 0.00 -4.78
N SER A 168 1.42 0.61 -4.48
CA SER A 168 1.71 1.14 -3.14
C SER A 168 1.83 2.65 -3.18
N PHE A 169 1.21 3.35 -2.24
CA PHE A 169 1.19 4.82 -2.18
C PHE A 169 1.01 5.30 -0.75
N TYR A 170 1.38 6.56 -0.52
CA TYR A 170 1.01 7.29 0.69
C TYR A 170 -0.21 8.16 0.41
N TYR A 171 -1.11 8.29 1.38
CA TYR A 171 -2.25 9.20 1.32
C TYR A 171 -2.42 9.96 2.64
N HIS A 172 -2.90 11.20 2.55
CA HIS A 172 -3.24 12.04 3.70
C HIS A 172 -4.65 12.58 3.47
N MET A 173 -5.53 12.39 4.45
CA MET A 173 -6.96 12.71 4.33
C MET A 173 -7.43 13.36 5.63
N TYR A 174 -7.12 14.64 5.82
CA TYR A 174 -7.46 15.40 7.02
C TYR A 174 -8.28 16.64 6.69
N GLY A 175 -9.37 16.84 7.44
CA GLY A 175 -10.25 18.00 7.27
C GLY A 175 -11.73 17.64 7.40
N TYR A 176 -12.57 18.65 7.50
CA TYR A 176 -14.02 18.48 7.67
C TYR A 176 -14.74 18.12 6.35
N THR A 177 -14.25 18.65 5.23
CA THR A 177 -14.81 18.48 3.88
C THR A 177 -14.19 17.32 3.11
N THR A 178 -13.40 16.48 3.78
CA THR A 178 -12.72 15.35 3.15
C THR A 178 -13.73 14.36 2.58
N GLY A 179 -13.65 14.15 1.27
CA GLY A 179 -14.49 13.21 0.52
C GLY A 179 -13.96 11.79 0.58
N THR A 180 -13.89 11.14 -0.60
CA THR A 180 -13.46 9.75 -0.75
C THR A 180 -12.33 9.66 -1.75
N LEU A 181 -11.25 8.96 -1.40
CA LEU A 181 -10.19 8.55 -2.32
C LEU A 181 -10.47 7.10 -2.75
N LYS A 182 -10.46 6.84 -4.07
CA LYS A 182 -10.68 5.48 -4.62
C LYS A 182 -9.55 5.11 -5.56
N VAL A 183 -9.05 3.89 -5.42
CA VAL A 183 -8.21 3.24 -6.44
C VAL A 183 -9.12 2.37 -7.30
N LYS A 184 -9.12 2.65 -8.60
CA LYS A 184 -9.94 1.91 -9.57
C LYS A 184 -9.07 1.31 -10.65
N GLN A 185 -9.48 0.13 -11.12
CA GLN A 185 -8.93 -0.51 -12.30
C GLN A 185 -9.90 -0.35 -13.46
N HIS A 186 -9.42 0.21 -14.55
CA HIS A 186 -10.12 0.25 -15.83
C HIS A 186 -9.36 -0.62 -16.84
N THR A 187 -10.07 -1.36 -17.70
CA THR A 187 -9.46 -2.28 -18.68
C THR A 187 -10.08 -2.08 -20.05
N ASN A 188 -9.33 -2.34 -21.11
CA ASN A 188 -9.83 -2.21 -22.48
C ASN A 188 -10.88 -3.28 -22.88
N VAL A 189 -11.22 -4.22 -21.98
CA VAL A 189 -12.23 -5.26 -22.25
C VAL A 189 -13.62 -4.81 -21.81
N THR A 190 -13.72 -3.96 -20.80
CA THR A 190 -15.00 -3.48 -20.26
C THR A 190 -14.89 -2.02 -19.87
N ASP A 191 -15.89 -1.21 -20.25
CA ASP A 191 -16.05 0.18 -19.79
C ASP A 191 -16.42 0.29 -18.29
N VAL A 192 -16.35 -0.81 -17.54
CA VAL A 192 -16.66 -0.87 -16.11
C VAL A 192 -15.36 -0.70 -15.32
N GLU A 193 -15.34 0.32 -14.48
CA GLU A 193 -14.26 0.52 -13.50
C GLU A 193 -14.48 -0.38 -12.27
N LEU A 194 -13.49 -1.22 -11.95
CA LEU A 194 -13.47 -2.00 -10.71
C LEU A 194 -12.85 -1.18 -9.58
N ILE A 195 -13.56 -0.99 -8.47
CA ILE A 195 -12.99 -0.37 -7.26
C ILE A 195 -12.14 -1.43 -6.55
N LEU A 196 -10.85 -1.15 -6.40
CA LEU A 196 -9.88 -2.04 -5.73
C LEU A 196 -9.69 -1.68 -4.26
N TRP A 197 -9.80 -0.39 -3.93
CA TRP A 197 -9.68 0.12 -2.57
C TRP A 197 -10.29 1.51 -2.45
N GLU A 198 -10.76 1.87 -1.26
CA GLU A 198 -11.20 3.23 -0.94
C GLU A 198 -10.95 3.60 0.53
N ALA A 199 -10.74 4.89 0.79
CA ALA A 199 -10.81 5.52 2.11
C ALA A 199 -11.73 6.74 2.05
N SER A 200 -12.49 6.99 3.11
CA SER A 200 -13.52 8.05 3.14
C SER A 200 -13.46 8.86 4.42
N GLY A 201 -13.70 10.17 4.28
CA GLY A 201 -13.74 11.10 5.40
C GLY A 201 -12.35 11.38 5.98
N ASN A 202 -12.35 11.96 7.18
CA ASN A 202 -11.12 12.29 7.90
C ASN A 202 -10.45 11.02 8.43
N GLN A 203 -9.16 10.85 8.15
CA GLN A 203 -8.30 9.71 8.52
C GLN A 203 -7.22 10.11 9.55
N GLY A 204 -7.30 11.32 10.10
CA GLY A 204 -6.27 11.89 10.98
C GLY A 204 -5.26 12.77 10.23
N ASP A 205 -4.54 13.61 10.97
CA ASP A 205 -3.51 14.50 10.43
C ASP A 205 -2.15 13.80 10.31
N ASP A 206 -2.16 12.62 9.68
CA ASP A 206 -0.96 11.80 9.46
C ASP A 206 -0.99 11.18 8.06
N TRP A 207 0.20 10.90 7.53
CA TRP A 207 0.35 10.14 6.30
C TRP A 207 0.14 8.66 6.55
N HIS A 208 -0.71 8.05 5.72
CA HIS A 208 -1.01 6.62 5.76
C HIS A 208 -0.40 5.94 4.55
N ARG A 209 0.31 4.82 4.77
CA ARG A 209 0.82 3.98 3.68
C ARG A 209 -0.23 2.94 3.32
N GLN A 210 -0.49 2.76 2.02
CA GLN A 210 -1.40 1.75 1.53
C GLN A 210 -0.81 0.94 0.37
N SER A 211 -1.12 -0.36 0.35
CA SER A 211 -0.77 -1.29 -0.73
C SER A 211 -2.02 -2.02 -1.23
N VAL A 212 -2.37 -1.78 -2.49
CA VAL A 212 -3.56 -2.33 -3.16
C VAL A 212 -3.14 -3.37 -4.19
N ARG A 213 -3.61 -4.61 -4.03
CA ARG A 213 -3.38 -5.67 -5.02
C ARG A 213 -4.33 -5.53 -6.20
N TYR A 214 -3.81 -5.78 -7.39
CA TYR A 214 -4.61 -5.89 -8.60
C TYR A 214 -4.06 -6.99 -9.51
N ARG A 215 -4.84 -7.39 -10.52
CA ARG A 215 -4.40 -8.35 -11.52
C ARG A 215 -4.15 -7.62 -12.83
N ALA A 216 -2.91 -7.62 -13.30
CA ALA A 216 -2.59 -7.19 -14.65
C ALA A 216 -3.14 -8.21 -15.65
N LEU A 217 -3.79 -7.72 -16.69
CA LEU A 217 -4.34 -8.52 -17.77
C LEU A 217 -3.57 -8.16 -19.04
N ASN A 218 -2.99 -9.17 -19.69
CA ASN A 218 -2.28 -8.95 -20.94
C ASN A 218 -3.32 -8.87 -22.06
N LEU A 219 -3.86 -7.68 -22.27
CA LEU A 219 -4.90 -7.43 -23.24
C LEU A 219 -4.31 -6.74 -24.47
N TYR A 220 -3.35 -7.41 -25.11
CA TYR A 220 -3.01 -7.12 -26.50
C TYR A 220 -3.79 -8.04 -27.42
N LYS A 221 -4.56 -7.43 -28.33
CA LYS A 221 -4.70 -7.91 -29.70
C LYS A 221 -3.71 -7.16 -30.57
#